data_AF-A0A947DVX6-F1
#
_entry.id   AF-A0A947DVX6-F1
#
_cell.length_a   1.000
_cell.length_b   1.000
_cell.length_c   1.000
_cell.angle_alpha   90.00
_cell.angle_beta   90.00
_cell.angle_gamma   90.00
#
_symmetry.space_group_name_H-M   'P 1'
#
loop_
_entity.id
_entity.type
_entity.pdbx_description
1 polymer ?
#
loop_
_entity_poly.entity_id
_entity_poly.type
_entity_poly.pdbx_seq_one_letter_code
_entity_poly.pdbx_strand_id
1 'polypeptide(L)'
;MAKTNLSVNAADLTSRITRTPFPGSRKIYIEGPRPDIRVPFREVLLSDTLVAEGVDTRREANPPLRLFDSSGVYTDPAASIDITRGLAPLRAAWINERADTELLAGISSAYGRERLNDPSLAALRMAHAPVPRRARAGANVSQMHYARKGIITPEMEYIAIRENLVRAQLAERLATERMPKAGHSFGASIPKEITAEFVRDEVARGRAVIPNNINHPESEPMIIGRNFLIKVNANIGNSAVTSSIEEEVDKLVWSIRWGADTVMDLSTGENIHETREWILRNSPVPIGTVPIYQALEKVNGKAEDLSWEIFRDTLIEQAEQGVDYFTIHAGVR
;
A
#
# COMPACT_ATOMS: atom_id res chain seq x y z
N MET A 1 -24.71 -23.56 -4.32
CA MET A 1 -25.16 -22.59 -5.34
C MET A 1 -24.19 -21.42 -5.28
N ALA A 2 -23.29 -21.30 -6.26
CA ALA A 2 -22.42 -20.14 -6.36
C ALA A 2 -23.31 -18.90 -6.59
N LYS A 3 -23.10 -17.82 -5.83
CA LYS A 3 -23.88 -16.59 -6.00
C LYS A 3 -23.57 -16.01 -7.38
N THR A 4 -24.50 -16.17 -8.32
CA THR A 4 -24.56 -15.54 -9.64
C THR A 4 -24.90 -14.05 -9.60
N ASN A 5 -24.61 -13.35 -8.50
CA ASN A 5 -24.80 -11.91 -8.47
C ASN A 5 -23.60 -11.25 -9.15
N LEU A 6 -23.78 -10.95 -10.44
CA LEU A 6 -22.90 -10.08 -11.23
C LEU A 6 -23.08 -8.61 -10.81
N SER A 7 -23.08 -8.30 -9.52
CA SER A 7 -23.16 -6.93 -9.02
C SER A 7 -22.45 -6.78 -7.68
N VAL A 8 -21.85 -5.61 -7.47
CA VAL A 8 -21.23 -5.26 -6.18
C VAL A 8 -22.27 -4.59 -5.29
N ASN A 9 -22.57 -5.18 -4.14
CA ASN A 9 -23.40 -4.57 -3.12
C ASN A 9 -22.60 -3.57 -2.27
N ALA A 10 -22.45 -2.36 -2.79
CA ALA A 10 -21.70 -1.29 -2.14
C ALA A 10 -22.23 -0.91 -0.74
N ALA A 11 -23.54 -1.00 -0.50
CA ALA A 11 -24.12 -0.69 0.80
C ALA A 11 -23.71 -1.72 1.86
N ASP A 12 -23.79 -3.00 1.51
CA ASP A 12 -23.35 -4.10 2.36
C ASP A 12 -21.84 -4.02 2.60
N LEU A 13 -21.03 -3.82 1.56
CA LEU A 13 -19.58 -3.64 1.70
C LEU A 13 -19.22 -2.45 2.62
N THR A 14 -19.90 -1.32 2.47
CA THR A 14 -19.71 -0.15 3.34
C THR A 14 -20.00 -0.48 4.80
N SER A 15 -21.00 -1.32 5.06
CA SER A 15 -21.39 -1.73 6.42
C SER A 15 -20.45 -2.75 7.06
N ARG A 16 -19.78 -3.60 6.25
CA ARG A 16 -18.85 -4.63 6.74
C ARG A 16 -17.47 -4.08 7.07
N ILE A 17 -16.96 -3.15 6.25
CA ILE A 17 -15.62 -2.60 6.41
C ILE A 17 -15.46 -1.92 7.78
N THR A 18 -14.51 -2.39 8.57
CA THR A 18 -14.26 -1.85 9.91
C THR A 18 -13.53 -0.50 9.85
N ARG A 19 -14.23 0.58 10.21
CA ARG A 19 -13.72 1.96 10.19
C ARG A 19 -13.53 2.59 11.57
N THR A 20 -13.94 1.90 12.63
CA THR A 20 -13.82 2.43 13.99
C THR A 20 -12.35 2.66 14.34
N PRO A 21 -11.96 3.80 14.93
CA PRO A 21 -10.61 3.97 15.48
C PRO A 21 -10.26 2.86 16.47
N PHE A 22 -8.97 2.59 16.67
CA PHE A 22 -8.57 1.63 17.70
C PHE A 22 -8.92 2.16 19.09
N PRO A 23 -9.41 1.30 20.01
CA PRO A 23 -9.63 1.70 21.39
C PRO A 23 -8.39 2.35 22.01
N GLY A 24 -8.59 3.46 22.73
CA GLY A 24 -7.50 4.21 23.38
C GLY A 24 -6.50 4.85 22.42
N SER A 25 -6.79 4.88 21.11
CA SER A 25 -5.89 5.42 20.09
C SER A 25 -6.56 6.43 19.19
N ARG A 26 -5.76 7.31 18.58
CA ARG A 26 -6.19 8.22 17.52
C ARG A 26 -5.22 8.22 16.35
N LYS A 27 -5.73 8.45 15.14
CA LYS A 27 -4.88 8.76 13.98
C LYS A 27 -4.25 10.13 14.17
N ILE A 28 -2.96 10.23 13.91
CA ILE A 28 -2.24 11.50 13.83
C ILE A 28 -1.46 11.56 12.51
N TYR A 29 -1.10 12.76 12.10
CA TYR A 29 -0.27 13.00 10.92
C TYR A 29 0.90 13.89 11.30
N ILE A 30 2.10 13.53 10.87
CA ILE A 30 3.27 14.41 10.93
C ILE A 30 3.44 15.06 9.56
N GLU A 31 3.46 16.38 9.54
CA GLU A 31 3.70 17.15 8.32
C GLU A 31 5.19 17.08 7.94
N GLY A 32 5.44 16.86 6.65
CA GLY A 32 6.78 16.87 6.09
C GLY A 32 7.23 18.28 5.67
N PRO A 33 8.40 18.37 5.01
CA PRO A 33 8.91 19.64 4.48
C PRO A 33 7.94 20.31 3.50
N ARG A 34 7.09 19.52 2.83
CA ARG A 34 6.02 20.01 1.96
C ARG A 34 4.65 19.86 2.64
N PRO A 35 3.74 20.85 2.53
CA PRO A 35 2.41 20.79 3.16
C PRO A 35 1.53 19.61 2.69
N ASP A 36 1.78 19.09 1.49
CA ASP A 36 1.08 17.94 0.92
C ASP A 36 1.62 16.58 1.40
N ILE A 37 2.72 16.56 2.16
CA ILE A 37 3.27 15.37 2.81
C ILE A 37 2.74 15.29 4.23
N ARG A 38 1.73 14.44 4.45
CA ARG A 38 1.17 14.15 5.78
C ARG A 38 1.33 12.66 6.07
N VAL A 39 2.23 12.33 7.00
CA VAL A 39 2.64 10.94 7.26
C VAL A 39 1.86 10.38 8.45
N PRO A 40 1.09 9.29 8.27
CA PRO A 40 0.17 8.79 9.28
C PRO A 40 0.88 7.95 10.33
N PHE A 41 0.42 8.11 11.56
CA PHE A 41 0.75 7.25 12.70
C PHE A 41 -0.48 7.03 13.57
N ARG A 42 -0.41 6.04 14.44
CA ARG A 42 -1.39 5.83 15.50
C ARG A 42 -0.81 6.27 16.83
N GLU A 43 -1.49 7.16 17.53
CA GLU A 43 -1.11 7.61 18.86
C GLU A 43 -2.01 6.95 19.91
N VAL A 44 -1.39 6.20 20.84
CA VAL A 44 -2.04 5.50 21.95
C VAL A 44 -1.91 6.36 23.20
N LEU A 45 -3.05 6.69 23.80
CA LEU A 45 -3.10 7.43 25.06
C LEU A 45 -2.84 6.48 26.23
N LEU A 46 -1.91 6.86 27.10
CA LEU A 46 -1.56 6.10 28.29
C LEU A 46 -2.22 6.74 29.52
N SER A 47 -2.72 5.92 30.43
CA SER A 47 -3.20 6.40 31.73
C SER A 47 -2.04 6.93 32.57
N ASP A 48 -2.31 7.88 33.47
CA ASP A 48 -1.32 8.37 34.42
C ASP A 48 -0.71 7.25 35.28
N THR A 49 0.59 7.34 35.55
CA THR A 49 1.28 6.49 36.53
C THR A 49 0.94 6.98 37.93
N LEU A 50 0.57 6.05 38.84
CA LEU A 50 0.42 6.35 40.25
C LEU A 50 1.77 6.18 40.95
N VAL A 51 2.35 7.29 41.42
CA VAL A 51 3.61 7.32 42.14
C VAL A 51 3.32 7.50 43.62
N ALA A 52 3.81 6.56 44.44
CA ALA A 52 3.69 6.66 45.90
C ALA A 52 4.67 7.71 46.44
N GLU A 53 4.15 8.67 47.20
CA GLU A 53 4.93 9.70 47.91
C GLU A 53 4.61 9.60 49.40
N GLY A 54 5.15 8.57 50.06
CA GLY A 54 4.84 8.27 51.46
C GLY A 54 3.42 7.72 51.62
N VAL A 55 2.54 8.49 52.25
CA VAL A 55 1.11 8.13 52.47
C VAL A 55 0.21 8.62 51.33
N ASP A 56 0.69 9.59 50.55
CA ASP A 56 -0.05 10.19 49.44
C ASP A 56 0.31 9.52 48.10
N THR A 57 -0.57 9.70 47.11
CA THR A 57 -0.34 9.23 45.73
C THR A 57 -0.41 10.40 44.76
N ARG A 58 0.66 10.57 43.98
CA ARG A 58 0.75 11.53 42.88
C ARG A 58 0.39 10.84 41.57
N ARG A 59 -0.36 11.53 40.70
CA ARG A 59 -0.55 11.13 39.30
C ARG A 59 0.53 11.77 38.45
N GLU A 60 1.22 10.96 37.66
CA GLU A 60 2.21 11.40 36.69
C GLU A 60 1.74 11.05 35.29
N ALA A 61 1.54 12.08 34.46
CA ALA A 61 1.07 11.88 33.09
C ALA A 61 2.12 11.16 32.25
N ASN A 62 1.71 10.11 31.55
CA ASN A 62 2.57 9.40 30.61
C ASN A 62 2.47 10.04 29.21
N PRO A 63 3.59 10.31 28.53
CA PRO A 63 3.54 10.74 27.14
C PRO A 63 2.88 9.65 26.28
N PRO A 64 2.16 10.04 25.21
CA PRO A 64 1.48 9.07 24.38
C PRO A 64 2.48 8.21 23.60
N LEU A 65 2.09 6.97 23.31
CA LEU A 65 2.87 6.03 22.51
C LEU A 65 2.44 6.11 21.04
N ARG A 66 3.35 6.47 20.14
CA ARG A 66 3.09 6.50 18.70
C ARG A 66 3.54 5.19 18.04
N LEU A 67 2.73 4.67 17.14
CA LEU A 67 2.96 3.40 16.45
C LEU A 67 2.90 3.62 14.94
N PHE A 68 3.71 2.84 14.21
CA PHE A 68 3.60 2.75 12.77
C PHE A 68 2.18 2.27 12.43
N ASP A 69 1.58 2.86 11.40
CA ASP A 69 0.19 2.61 11.07
C ASP A 69 0.03 2.50 9.55
N SER A 70 -0.32 1.29 9.11
CA SER A 70 -0.59 0.93 7.72
C SER A 70 -2.09 0.90 7.41
N SER A 71 -2.96 1.20 8.38
CA SER A 71 -4.43 1.12 8.20
C SER A 71 -4.99 2.19 7.26
N GLY A 72 -4.15 3.11 6.77
CA GLY A 72 -4.53 4.24 5.93
C GLY A 72 -5.61 5.12 6.56
N VAL A 73 -6.42 5.75 5.71
CA VAL A 73 -7.51 6.64 6.14
C VAL A 73 -8.68 5.92 6.82
N TYR A 74 -8.76 4.59 6.76
CA TYR A 74 -9.88 3.82 7.33
C TYR A 74 -10.04 3.96 8.84
N THR A 75 -8.99 4.35 9.57
CA THR A 75 -9.05 4.58 11.02
C THR A 75 -8.99 6.06 11.39
N ASP A 76 -9.05 6.96 10.40
CA ASP A 76 -9.24 8.38 10.61
C ASP A 76 -10.75 8.69 10.66
N PRO A 77 -11.30 9.06 11.84
CA PRO A 77 -12.72 9.38 11.96
C PRO A 77 -13.12 10.66 11.20
N ALA A 78 -12.17 11.49 10.79
CA ALA A 78 -12.43 12.68 9.98
C ALA A 78 -12.47 12.37 8.46
N ALA A 79 -12.06 11.19 8.03
CA ALA A 79 -12.02 10.82 6.63
C ALA A 79 -13.41 10.40 6.11
N SER A 80 -13.88 11.06 5.05
CA SER A 80 -15.08 10.64 4.31
C SER A 80 -14.69 9.61 3.24
N ILE A 81 -15.02 8.33 3.47
CA ILE A 81 -14.65 7.23 2.57
C ILE A 81 -15.86 6.72 1.81
N ASP A 82 -15.81 6.87 0.49
CA ASP A 82 -16.71 6.25 -0.47
C ASP A 82 -15.95 5.17 -1.26
N ILE A 83 -16.14 3.92 -0.85
CA ILE A 83 -15.49 2.75 -1.43
C ILE A 83 -15.79 2.54 -2.92
N THR A 84 -16.91 3.08 -3.40
CA THR A 84 -17.31 2.99 -4.82
C THR A 84 -16.53 3.94 -5.71
N ARG A 85 -15.87 4.93 -5.10
CA ARG A 85 -15.02 5.93 -5.76
C ARG A 85 -13.53 5.68 -5.51
N GLY A 86 -13.20 4.83 -4.54
CA GLY A 86 -11.82 4.61 -4.10
C GLY A 86 -11.32 5.68 -3.13
N LEU A 87 -10.09 5.50 -2.68
CA LEU A 87 -9.40 6.43 -1.79
C LEU A 87 -8.95 7.69 -2.54
N ALA A 88 -8.67 8.75 -1.77
CA ALA A 88 -8.08 9.95 -2.33
C ALA A 88 -6.70 9.63 -2.93
N PRO A 89 -6.40 10.07 -4.17
CA PRO A 89 -5.16 9.73 -4.85
C PRO A 89 -3.99 10.61 -4.35
N LEU A 90 -3.52 10.33 -3.13
CA LEU A 90 -2.52 11.07 -2.37
C LEU A 90 -1.31 11.53 -3.21
N ARG A 91 -0.77 10.64 -4.04
CA ARG A 91 0.46 10.87 -4.83
C ARG A 91 0.21 11.55 -6.18
N ALA A 92 -1.05 11.75 -6.59
CA ALA A 92 -1.36 12.19 -7.96
C ALA A 92 -0.66 13.52 -8.33
N ALA A 93 -0.61 14.48 -7.41
CA ALA A 93 0.09 15.74 -7.60
C ALA A 93 1.60 15.51 -7.82
N TRP A 94 2.22 14.67 -7.01
CA TRP A 94 3.66 14.37 -7.08
C TRP A 94 4.08 13.66 -8.37
N ILE A 95 3.18 12.85 -8.93
CA ILE A 95 3.41 12.17 -10.21
C ILE A 95 3.25 13.17 -11.36
N ASN A 96 2.24 14.06 -11.30
CA ASN A 96 2.02 15.09 -12.32
C ASN A 96 3.16 16.12 -12.36
N GLU A 97 3.66 16.55 -11.21
CA GLU A 97 4.72 17.57 -11.06
C GLU A 97 6.03 17.20 -11.79
N ARG A 98 6.37 15.91 -11.87
CA ARG A 98 7.60 15.45 -12.55
C ARG A 98 7.56 15.57 -14.07
N ALA A 99 6.36 15.72 -14.65
CA ALA A 99 6.15 15.90 -16.09
C ALA A 99 6.81 14.83 -16.98
N ASP A 100 7.05 13.62 -16.45
CA ASP A 100 7.70 12.49 -17.13
C ASP A 100 6.74 11.33 -17.44
N THR A 101 5.46 11.53 -17.13
CA THR A 101 4.35 10.65 -17.53
C THR A 101 3.41 11.31 -18.53
N GLU A 102 2.64 10.49 -19.23
CA GLU A 102 1.53 10.89 -20.09
C GLU A 102 0.32 9.98 -19.85
N LEU A 103 -0.89 10.54 -19.97
CA LEU A 103 -2.12 9.76 -19.94
C LEU A 103 -2.26 8.97 -21.24
N LEU A 104 -2.74 7.73 -21.14
CA LEU A 104 -3.15 6.94 -22.29
C LEU A 104 -4.54 7.37 -22.77
N ALA A 105 -4.87 7.05 -24.02
CA ALA A 105 -6.22 7.25 -24.55
C ALA A 105 -7.27 6.32 -23.89
N GLY A 106 -6.81 5.29 -23.20
CA GLY A 106 -7.59 4.26 -22.53
C GLY A 106 -6.70 3.07 -22.18
N ILE A 107 -7.31 1.99 -21.69
CA ILE A 107 -6.63 0.71 -21.42
C ILE A 107 -6.03 0.19 -22.73
N SER A 108 -4.75 -0.20 -22.72
CA SER A 108 -4.04 -0.65 -23.92
C SER A 108 -3.96 -2.18 -24.06
N SER A 109 -4.07 -2.92 -22.95
CA SER A 109 -4.10 -4.39 -23.00
C SER A 109 -5.31 -4.90 -23.80
N ALA A 110 -5.13 -6.01 -24.52
CA ALA A 110 -6.20 -6.64 -25.28
C ALA A 110 -7.27 -7.18 -24.31
N TYR A 111 -6.84 -7.91 -23.28
CA TYR A 111 -7.76 -8.47 -22.28
C TYR A 111 -8.49 -7.39 -21.49
N GLY A 112 -7.79 -6.33 -21.05
CA GLY A 112 -8.43 -5.24 -20.32
C GLY A 112 -9.47 -4.49 -21.16
N ARG A 113 -9.25 -4.34 -22.48
CA ARG A 113 -10.26 -3.79 -23.39
C ARG A 113 -11.44 -4.74 -23.61
N GLU A 114 -11.20 -6.04 -23.65
CA GLU A 114 -12.27 -7.05 -23.74
C GLU A 114 -13.19 -6.97 -22.52
N ARG A 115 -12.61 -7.02 -21.30
CA ARG A 115 -13.34 -6.82 -20.02
C ARG A 115 -14.04 -5.46 -19.96
N LEU A 116 -13.33 -4.42 -20.42
CA LEU A 116 -13.80 -3.11 -20.84
C LEU A 116 -15.22 -3.11 -21.43
N ASN A 117 -15.32 -3.82 -22.53
CA ASN A 117 -16.44 -3.74 -23.46
C ASN A 117 -17.50 -4.82 -23.22
N ASP A 118 -17.26 -5.77 -22.32
CA ASP A 118 -18.23 -6.81 -21.97
C ASP A 118 -19.37 -6.24 -21.11
N PRO A 119 -20.61 -6.17 -21.63
CA PRO A 119 -21.76 -5.63 -20.91
C PRO A 119 -22.14 -6.44 -19.66
N SER A 120 -21.82 -7.74 -19.62
CA SER A 120 -22.16 -8.61 -18.48
C SER A 120 -21.41 -8.21 -17.20
N LEU A 121 -20.27 -7.53 -17.35
CA LEU A 121 -19.41 -7.08 -16.26
C LEU A 121 -19.70 -5.65 -15.83
N ALA A 122 -20.63 -4.95 -16.49
CA ALA A 122 -20.90 -3.53 -16.22
C ALA A 122 -21.24 -3.26 -14.75
N ALA A 123 -22.00 -4.15 -14.11
CA ALA A 123 -22.39 -4.03 -12.71
C ALA A 123 -21.29 -4.44 -11.70
N LEU A 124 -20.17 -5.02 -12.18
CA LEU A 124 -18.98 -5.30 -11.36
C LEU A 124 -17.94 -4.17 -11.44
N ARG A 125 -17.98 -3.33 -12.48
CA ARG A 125 -16.99 -2.28 -12.70
C ARG A 125 -17.21 -1.09 -11.77
N MET A 126 -16.11 -0.51 -11.30
CA MET A 126 -16.14 0.77 -10.59
C MET A 126 -16.58 1.89 -11.54
N ALA A 127 -17.43 2.80 -11.05
CA ALA A 127 -17.98 3.88 -11.88
C ALA A 127 -16.91 4.90 -12.32
N HIS A 128 -15.80 5.02 -11.59
CA HIS A 128 -14.78 6.07 -11.78
C HIS A 128 -13.35 5.49 -11.82
N ALA A 129 -13.12 4.46 -12.64
CA ALA A 129 -11.76 3.95 -12.83
C ALA A 129 -10.84 5.04 -13.43
N PRO A 130 -9.61 5.22 -12.92
CA PRO A 130 -8.68 6.22 -13.42
C PRO A 130 -8.21 5.88 -14.84
N VAL A 131 -7.94 6.91 -15.63
CA VAL A 131 -7.30 6.74 -16.94
C VAL A 131 -5.84 6.34 -16.72
N PRO A 132 -5.38 5.20 -17.26
CA PRO A 132 -4.01 4.76 -17.07
C PRO A 132 -3.01 5.75 -17.65
N ARG A 133 -1.84 5.82 -17.03
CA ARG A 133 -0.67 6.60 -17.47
C ARG A 133 0.52 5.69 -17.71
N ARG A 134 1.45 6.18 -18.53
CA ARG A 134 2.76 5.56 -18.76
C ARG A 134 3.86 6.62 -18.69
N ALA A 135 5.11 6.17 -18.59
CA ALA A 135 6.26 7.03 -18.80
C ALA A 135 6.24 7.59 -20.24
N ARG A 136 6.64 8.85 -20.40
CA ARG A 136 6.90 9.44 -21.72
C ARG A 136 8.03 8.68 -22.42
N ALA A 137 8.05 8.72 -23.75
CA ALA A 137 9.13 8.13 -24.52
C ALA A 137 10.51 8.66 -24.05
N GLY A 138 11.44 7.74 -23.74
CA GLY A 138 12.77 8.08 -23.22
C GLY A 138 12.84 8.42 -21.73
N ALA A 139 11.71 8.48 -21.02
CA ALA A 139 11.68 8.66 -19.57
C ALA A 139 11.69 7.32 -18.81
N ASN A 140 12.08 7.37 -17.54
CA ASN A 140 11.96 6.25 -16.61
C ASN A 140 11.45 6.80 -15.27
N VAL A 141 10.36 6.22 -14.79
CA VAL A 141 9.59 6.75 -13.65
C VAL A 141 9.86 6.00 -12.34
N SER A 142 10.80 5.06 -12.33
CA SER A 142 11.10 4.26 -11.15
C SER A 142 11.83 5.08 -10.08
N GLN A 143 11.58 4.76 -8.80
CA GLN A 143 12.28 5.39 -7.67
C GLN A 143 13.80 5.14 -7.74
N MET A 144 14.24 3.98 -8.24
CA MET A 144 15.66 3.69 -8.47
C MET A 144 16.27 4.61 -9.54
N HIS A 145 15.52 4.97 -10.58
CA HIS A 145 15.99 5.91 -11.60
C HIS A 145 16.22 7.31 -11.01
N TYR A 146 15.25 7.84 -10.27
CA TYR A 146 15.40 9.14 -9.61
C TYR A 146 16.57 9.12 -8.61
N ALA A 147 16.66 8.06 -7.79
CA ALA A 147 17.69 7.92 -6.78
C ALA A 147 19.11 7.95 -7.37
N ARG A 148 19.34 7.22 -8.47
CA ARG A 148 20.62 7.20 -9.19
C ARG A 148 20.96 8.51 -9.89
N LYS A 149 19.97 9.35 -10.18
CA LYS A 149 20.17 10.74 -10.66
C LYS A 149 20.45 11.74 -9.53
N GLY A 150 20.47 11.31 -8.27
CA GLY A 150 20.62 12.21 -7.13
C GLY A 150 19.34 12.96 -6.76
N ILE A 151 18.18 12.53 -7.26
CA ILE A 151 16.90 13.18 -7.00
C ILE A 151 16.26 12.55 -5.77
N ILE A 152 15.94 13.39 -4.77
CA ILE A 152 15.07 13.04 -3.66
C ILE A 152 13.63 13.32 -4.08
N THR A 153 12.77 12.31 -3.97
CA THR A 153 11.35 12.42 -4.36
C THR A 153 10.47 12.65 -3.13
N PRO A 154 9.23 13.18 -3.29
CA PRO A 154 8.27 13.27 -2.18
C PRO A 154 8.03 11.93 -1.47
N GLU A 155 8.11 10.79 -2.18
CA GLU A 155 8.05 9.48 -1.55
C GLU A 155 9.21 9.22 -0.58
N MET A 156 10.44 9.60 -0.98
CA MET A 156 11.62 9.42 -0.13
C MET A 156 11.55 10.30 1.12
N GLU A 157 11.03 11.52 1.02
CA GLU A 157 10.75 12.39 2.16
C GLU A 157 9.67 11.81 3.08
N TYR A 158 8.56 11.34 2.50
CA TYR A 158 7.48 10.68 3.22
C TYR A 158 7.99 9.49 4.04
N ILE A 159 8.79 8.62 3.41
CA ILE A 159 9.38 7.44 4.03
C ILE A 159 10.35 7.81 5.15
N ALA A 160 11.18 8.84 4.97
CA ALA A 160 12.13 9.28 5.99
C ALA A 160 11.42 9.64 7.29
N ILE A 161 10.29 10.35 7.20
CA ILE A 161 9.44 10.67 8.35
C ILE A 161 8.81 9.39 8.91
N ARG A 162 8.25 8.53 8.05
CA ARG A 162 7.54 7.29 8.46
C ARG A 162 8.44 6.33 9.24
N GLU A 163 9.72 6.25 8.89
CA GLU A 163 10.71 5.38 9.52
C GLU A 163 11.36 5.96 10.78
N ASN A 164 11.20 7.25 11.05
CA ASN A 164 11.77 7.91 12.23
C ASN A 164 10.90 7.84 13.48
N LEU A 165 9.67 7.31 13.39
CA LEU A 165 8.72 7.32 14.49
C LEU A 165 9.25 6.74 15.81
N VAL A 166 9.88 5.57 15.75
CA VAL A 166 10.44 4.89 16.94
C VAL A 166 11.64 5.68 17.48
N ARG A 167 12.40 6.33 16.60
CA ARG A 167 13.60 7.11 16.96
C ARG A 167 13.24 8.42 17.65
N ALA A 168 12.22 9.12 17.15
CA ALA A 168 11.71 10.34 17.78
C ALA A 168 11.16 10.08 19.19
N GLN A 169 10.46 8.95 19.38
CA GLN A 169 9.95 8.54 20.69
C GLN A 169 11.02 8.01 21.64
N LEU A 170 12.13 7.49 21.11
CA LEU A 170 13.21 6.97 21.95
C LEU A 170 13.80 8.08 22.82
N ALA A 171 13.97 9.29 22.30
CA ALA A 171 14.45 10.43 23.08
C ALA A 171 13.50 10.77 24.25
N GLU A 172 12.18 10.74 24.00
CA GLU A 172 11.14 10.98 25.02
C GLU A 172 11.13 9.88 26.09
N ARG A 173 11.29 8.60 25.72
CA ARG A 173 11.34 7.49 26.68
C ARG A 173 12.63 7.42 27.49
N LEU A 174 13.78 7.76 26.88
CA LEU A 174 15.06 7.77 27.59
C LEU A 174 15.14 8.84 28.68
N ALA A 175 14.21 9.81 28.69
CA ALA A 175 14.07 10.76 29.79
C ALA A 175 13.47 10.12 31.06
N THR A 176 12.72 9.02 30.93
CA THR A 176 11.97 8.40 32.03
C THR A 176 12.33 6.92 32.28
N GLU A 177 13.00 6.25 31.34
CA GLU A 177 13.32 4.82 31.40
C GLU A 177 14.83 4.52 31.24
N ARG A 178 15.26 3.34 31.71
CA ARG A 178 16.63 2.84 31.46
C ARG A 178 16.85 2.58 29.97
N MET A 179 18.05 2.87 29.48
CA MET A 179 18.46 2.54 28.11
C MET A 179 18.17 1.06 27.78
N PRO A 180 17.47 0.76 26.67
CA PRO A 180 17.26 -0.61 26.26
C PRO A 180 18.59 -1.28 25.92
N LYS A 181 18.67 -2.60 26.12
CA LYS A 181 19.84 -3.39 25.69
C LYS A 181 20.04 -3.24 24.19
N ALA A 182 21.28 -3.01 23.77
CA ALA A 182 21.63 -2.95 22.36
C ALA A 182 21.36 -4.29 21.68
N GLY A 183 20.63 -4.27 20.56
CA GLY A 183 20.47 -5.43 19.68
C GLY A 183 21.71 -5.69 18.83
N HIS A 184 21.75 -6.83 18.15
CA HIS A 184 22.81 -7.20 17.21
C HIS A 184 22.29 -7.21 15.76
N SER A 185 22.78 -6.31 14.92
CA SER A 185 22.27 -6.10 13.55
C SER A 185 22.94 -6.97 12.47
N PHE A 186 23.95 -7.78 12.86
CA PHE A 186 24.76 -8.60 11.95
C PHE A 186 25.37 -7.80 10.78
N GLY A 187 25.84 -6.57 11.06
CA GLY A 187 26.49 -5.70 10.07
C GLY A 187 25.53 -4.85 9.23
N ALA A 188 24.25 -4.72 9.62
CA ALA A 188 23.36 -3.76 8.98
C ALA A 188 23.78 -2.32 9.30
N SER A 189 23.58 -1.41 8.33
CA SER A 189 23.99 -0.01 8.42
C SER A 189 22.78 0.85 8.78
N ILE A 190 22.22 0.63 9.96
CA ILE A 190 21.03 1.34 10.44
C ILE A 190 21.47 2.66 11.09
N PRO A 191 21.12 3.83 10.52
CA PRO A 191 21.53 5.11 11.08
C PRO A 191 20.69 5.47 12.31
N LYS A 192 21.20 6.44 13.08
CA LYS A 192 20.47 7.02 14.22
C LYS A 192 19.20 7.75 13.78
N GLU A 193 19.24 8.38 12.62
CA GLU A 193 18.14 9.09 11.99
C GLU A 193 18.07 8.69 10.51
N ILE A 194 16.86 8.47 10.02
CA ILE A 194 16.59 8.15 8.62
C ILE A 194 16.31 9.47 7.90
N THR A 195 17.23 9.93 7.04
CA THR A 195 17.01 11.11 6.21
C THR A 195 16.50 10.73 4.82
N ALA A 196 15.87 11.66 4.11
CA ALA A 196 15.46 11.43 2.72
C ALA A 196 16.66 11.11 1.81
N GLU A 197 17.82 11.67 2.11
CA GLU A 197 19.08 11.36 1.44
C GLU A 197 19.56 9.92 1.71
N PHE A 198 19.43 9.43 2.95
CA PHE A 198 19.73 8.03 3.26
C PHE A 198 18.78 7.06 2.53
N VAL A 199 17.49 7.41 2.46
CA VAL A 199 16.49 6.66 1.68
C VAL A 199 16.90 6.61 0.20
N ARG A 200 17.24 7.76 -0.40
CA ARG A 200 17.74 7.86 -1.78
C ARG A 200 18.95 6.96 -1.99
N ASP A 201 19.94 7.00 -1.11
CA ASP A 201 21.17 6.22 -1.22
C ASP A 201 20.93 4.70 -1.19
N GLU A 202 20.10 4.21 -0.27
CA GLU A 202 19.77 2.78 -0.18
C GLU A 202 19.01 2.30 -1.42
N VAL A 203 18.12 3.14 -1.97
CA VAL A 203 17.38 2.86 -3.21
C VAL A 203 18.31 2.89 -4.44
N ALA A 204 19.22 3.87 -4.54
CA ALA A 204 20.16 3.98 -5.66
C ALA A 204 21.08 2.76 -5.78
N ARG A 205 21.51 2.22 -4.64
CA ARG A 205 22.37 1.04 -4.51
C ARG A 205 21.61 -0.29 -4.61
N GLY A 206 20.28 -0.26 -4.72
CA GLY A 206 19.43 -1.45 -4.85
C GLY A 206 19.31 -2.28 -3.58
N ARG A 207 19.59 -1.70 -2.40
CA ARG A 207 19.44 -2.36 -1.09
C ARG A 207 18.06 -2.15 -0.46
N ALA A 208 17.31 -1.20 -0.99
CA ALA A 208 15.93 -0.94 -0.63
C ALA A 208 15.08 -0.60 -1.85
N VAL A 209 13.78 -0.82 -1.75
CA VAL A 209 12.81 -0.55 -2.82
C VAL A 209 11.59 0.18 -2.27
N ILE A 210 10.97 1.00 -3.13
CA ILE A 210 9.76 1.77 -2.86
C ILE A 210 8.71 1.33 -3.90
N PRO A 211 7.85 0.35 -3.57
CA PRO A 211 6.86 -0.18 -4.49
C PRO A 211 5.67 0.78 -4.59
N ASN A 212 5.69 1.64 -5.61
CA ASN A 212 4.60 2.58 -5.86
C ASN A 212 4.45 2.86 -7.36
N ASN A 213 3.57 2.11 -8.01
CA ASN A 213 3.23 2.30 -9.41
C ASN A 213 2.62 3.70 -9.62
N ILE A 214 2.94 4.34 -10.76
CA ILE A 214 2.37 5.63 -11.15
C ILE A 214 0.83 5.57 -11.34
N ASN A 215 0.26 4.39 -11.55
CA ASN A 215 -1.18 4.14 -11.64
C ASN A 215 -1.83 3.79 -10.30
N HIS A 216 -1.10 3.82 -9.18
CA HIS A 216 -1.63 3.61 -7.83
C HIS A 216 -1.35 4.83 -6.93
N PRO A 217 -1.92 5.99 -7.27
CA PRO A 217 -1.70 7.22 -6.53
C PRO A 217 -2.30 7.21 -5.12
N GLU A 218 -3.20 6.28 -4.81
CA GLU A 218 -3.84 6.10 -3.49
C GLU A 218 -2.85 5.58 -2.43
N SER A 219 -1.78 4.91 -2.86
CA SER A 219 -0.80 4.30 -1.96
C SER A 219 -0.05 5.33 -1.11
N GLU A 220 0.00 5.09 0.20
CA GLU A 220 0.87 5.78 1.15
C GLU A 220 2.29 5.20 1.04
N PRO A 221 3.32 5.97 0.66
CA PRO A 221 4.66 5.43 0.43
C PRO A 221 5.25 4.70 1.64
N MET A 222 5.92 3.59 1.35
CA MET A 222 6.66 2.78 2.32
C MET A 222 7.93 2.22 1.68
N ILE A 223 8.87 1.75 2.50
CA ILE A 223 10.14 1.19 2.04
C ILE A 223 10.39 -0.21 2.56
N ILE A 224 10.93 -1.05 1.71
CA ILE A 224 11.39 -2.40 2.03
C ILE A 224 12.91 -2.43 1.87
N GLY A 225 13.63 -2.71 2.95
CA GLY A 225 15.08 -2.83 2.95
C GLY A 225 15.63 -3.17 4.33
N ARG A 226 16.83 -3.76 4.35
CA ARG A 226 17.44 -4.30 5.58
C ARG A 226 17.67 -3.25 6.68
N ASN A 227 17.83 -1.99 6.31
CA ASN A 227 18.15 -0.90 7.23
C ASN A 227 16.92 -0.14 7.78
N PHE A 228 15.72 -0.61 7.44
CA PHE A 228 14.44 0.00 7.81
C PHE A 228 13.67 -0.94 8.76
N LEU A 229 12.52 -0.50 9.26
CA LEU A 229 11.61 -1.38 10.00
C LEU A 229 11.27 -2.62 9.14
N ILE A 230 11.19 -3.78 9.77
CA ILE A 230 10.74 -5.00 9.10
C ILE A 230 9.29 -4.79 8.66
N LYS A 231 8.97 -5.20 7.43
CA LYS A 231 7.65 -5.07 6.82
C LYS A 231 7.00 -6.44 6.66
N VAL A 232 5.68 -6.50 6.79
CA VAL A 232 4.88 -7.73 6.71
C VAL A 232 3.86 -7.62 5.58
N ASN A 233 3.72 -8.71 4.83
CA ASN A 233 2.74 -8.83 3.76
C ASN A 233 1.55 -9.71 4.19
N ALA A 234 0.33 -9.35 3.81
CA ALA A 234 -0.83 -10.23 3.90
C ALA A 234 -1.27 -10.71 2.50
N ASN A 235 -1.65 -11.98 2.38
CA ASN A 235 -2.20 -12.53 1.14
C ASN A 235 -3.72 -12.55 1.24
N ILE A 236 -4.37 -12.00 0.21
CA ILE A 236 -5.81 -12.10 -0.04
C ILE A 236 -6.01 -12.71 -1.44
N GLY A 237 -7.25 -12.78 -1.91
CA GLY A 237 -7.57 -13.31 -3.23
C GLY A 237 -8.80 -14.18 -3.20
N ASN A 238 -9.55 -14.14 -4.30
CA ASN A 238 -10.66 -15.02 -4.56
C ASN A 238 -10.18 -16.39 -5.03
N SER A 239 -11.03 -17.41 -4.93
CA SER A 239 -10.75 -18.73 -5.48
C SER A 239 -11.90 -19.18 -6.37
N ALA A 240 -11.68 -20.21 -7.19
CA ALA A 240 -12.74 -20.81 -7.99
C ALA A 240 -13.92 -21.37 -7.17
N VAL A 241 -13.75 -21.53 -5.85
CA VAL A 241 -14.74 -22.17 -4.96
C VAL A 241 -15.47 -21.16 -4.07
N THR A 242 -14.81 -20.06 -3.69
CA THR A 242 -15.33 -19.07 -2.73
C THR A 242 -14.77 -17.66 -2.96
N SER A 243 -15.51 -16.68 -2.44
CA SER A 243 -15.21 -15.24 -2.35
C SER A 243 -15.85 -14.35 -3.41
N SER A 244 -16.20 -13.13 -3.00
CA SER A 244 -16.76 -12.05 -3.83
C SER A 244 -15.89 -10.79 -3.73
N ILE A 245 -16.10 -9.83 -4.62
CA ILE A 245 -15.39 -8.54 -4.61
C ILE A 245 -15.49 -7.87 -3.23
N GLU A 246 -16.67 -7.91 -2.61
CA GLU A 246 -16.90 -7.35 -1.28
C GLU A 246 -16.05 -8.01 -0.20
N GLU A 247 -15.94 -9.35 -0.24
CA GLU A 247 -15.12 -10.08 0.72
C GLU A 247 -13.63 -9.79 0.52
N GLU A 248 -13.16 -9.59 -0.71
CA GLU A 248 -11.77 -9.21 -0.96
C GLU A 248 -11.42 -7.80 -0.46
N VAL A 249 -12.30 -6.82 -0.68
CA VAL A 249 -12.08 -5.46 -0.16
C VAL A 249 -12.16 -5.44 1.36
N ASP A 250 -13.05 -6.20 1.99
CA ASP A 250 -13.09 -6.33 3.45
C ASP A 250 -11.80 -6.97 4.00
N LYS A 251 -11.32 -8.06 3.38
CA LYS A 251 -10.03 -8.69 3.73
C LYS A 251 -8.85 -7.74 3.58
N LEU A 252 -8.82 -6.92 2.52
CA LEU A 252 -7.84 -5.85 2.35
C LEU A 252 -7.86 -4.91 3.56
N VAL A 253 -9.01 -4.29 3.85
CA VAL A 253 -9.10 -3.30 4.95
C VAL A 253 -8.80 -3.93 6.30
N TRP A 254 -9.25 -5.16 6.53
CA TRP A 254 -8.97 -5.89 7.76
C TRP A 254 -7.48 -6.19 7.93
N SER A 255 -6.79 -6.62 6.87
CA SER A 255 -5.37 -6.95 6.93
C SER A 255 -4.50 -5.73 7.24
N ILE A 256 -4.73 -4.60 6.55
CA ILE A 256 -3.96 -3.36 6.75
C ILE A 256 -4.27 -2.73 8.11
N ARG A 257 -5.49 -2.90 8.62
CA ARG A 257 -5.85 -2.50 9.98
C ARG A 257 -4.94 -3.17 11.00
N TRP A 258 -4.63 -4.45 10.83
CA TRP A 258 -3.81 -5.20 11.79
C TRP A 258 -2.31 -5.14 11.51
N GLY A 259 -1.85 -4.27 10.61
CA GLY A 259 -0.43 -4.01 10.40
C GLY A 259 0.18 -4.68 9.17
N ALA A 260 -0.62 -5.15 8.21
CA ALA A 260 -0.06 -5.51 6.90
C ALA A 260 0.46 -4.25 6.20
N ASP A 261 1.76 -4.24 5.89
CA ASP A 261 2.45 -3.12 5.22
C ASP A 261 2.31 -3.19 3.69
N THR A 262 2.08 -4.39 3.16
CA THR A 262 1.73 -4.66 1.76
C THR A 262 0.68 -5.75 1.71
N VAL A 263 -0.06 -5.82 0.61
CA VAL A 263 -1.03 -6.90 0.38
C VAL A 263 -0.82 -7.50 -1.00
N MET A 264 -0.91 -8.82 -1.12
CA MET A 264 -0.93 -9.48 -2.42
C MET A 264 -2.33 -9.99 -2.76
N ASP A 265 -2.80 -9.64 -3.95
CA ASP A 265 -3.96 -10.28 -4.57
C ASP A 265 -3.50 -11.55 -5.30
N LEU A 266 -3.83 -12.70 -4.72
CA LEU A 266 -3.53 -14.03 -5.25
C LEU A 266 -4.78 -14.69 -5.84
N SER A 267 -5.74 -13.90 -6.29
CA SER A 267 -6.98 -14.37 -6.93
C SER A 267 -6.70 -15.33 -8.10
N THR A 268 -7.42 -16.45 -8.11
CA THR A 268 -7.37 -17.46 -9.19
C THR A 268 -8.76 -17.85 -9.70
N GLY A 269 -9.82 -17.13 -9.31
CA GLY A 269 -11.20 -17.41 -9.72
C GLY A 269 -11.66 -16.55 -10.89
N GLU A 270 -12.98 -16.46 -11.07
CA GLU A 270 -13.57 -15.55 -12.06
C GLU A 270 -13.34 -14.07 -11.67
N ASN A 271 -13.42 -13.17 -12.65
CA ASN A 271 -13.43 -11.71 -12.45
C ASN A 271 -12.23 -11.16 -11.65
N ILE A 272 -11.04 -11.76 -11.84
CA ILE A 272 -9.78 -11.32 -11.22
C ILE A 272 -9.53 -9.83 -11.52
N HIS A 273 -9.78 -9.40 -12.76
CA HIS A 273 -9.54 -8.04 -13.22
C HIS A 273 -10.34 -7.00 -12.41
N GLU A 274 -11.65 -7.22 -12.26
CA GLU A 274 -12.56 -6.30 -11.57
C GLU A 274 -12.31 -6.35 -10.07
N THR A 275 -12.14 -7.55 -9.51
CA THR A 275 -11.80 -7.73 -8.10
C THR A 275 -10.55 -6.93 -7.73
N ARG A 276 -9.49 -7.03 -8.54
CA ARG A 276 -8.25 -6.29 -8.33
C ARG A 276 -8.41 -4.78 -8.48
N GLU A 277 -9.26 -4.33 -9.40
CA GLU A 277 -9.56 -2.89 -9.54
C GLU A 277 -10.15 -2.33 -8.24
N TRP A 278 -11.13 -3.02 -7.64
CA TRP A 278 -11.70 -2.64 -6.35
C TRP A 278 -10.67 -2.65 -5.23
N ILE A 279 -9.78 -3.65 -5.18
CA ILE A 279 -8.68 -3.72 -4.21
C ILE A 279 -7.74 -2.53 -4.36
N LEU A 280 -7.22 -2.27 -5.56
CA LEU A 280 -6.24 -1.20 -5.83
C LEU A 280 -6.81 0.18 -5.49
N ARG A 281 -8.01 0.50 -5.97
CA ARG A 281 -8.63 1.81 -5.71
C ARG A 281 -8.95 2.02 -4.22
N ASN A 282 -9.07 0.94 -3.44
CA ASN A 282 -9.31 0.98 -2.01
C ASN A 282 -8.06 0.66 -1.16
N SER A 283 -6.88 0.58 -1.75
CA SER A 283 -5.67 0.24 -1.01
C SER A 283 -4.81 1.48 -0.72
N PRO A 284 -4.51 1.79 0.55
CA PRO A 284 -3.50 2.76 0.91
C PRO A 284 -2.10 2.11 0.99
N VAL A 285 -1.99 0.79 0.81
CA VAL A 285 -0.70 0.06 0.87
C VAL A 285 -0.35 -0.50 -0.51
N PRO A 286 0.94 -0.78 -0.79
CA PRO A 286 1.34 -1.42 -2.03
C PRO A 286 0.64 -2.76 -2.26
N ILE A 287 0.16 -2.97 -3.48
CA ILE A 287 -0.47 -4.21 -3.94
C ILE A 287 0.49 -4.99 -4.84
N GLY A 288 0.71 -6.25 -4.48
CA GLY A 288 1.44 -7.21 -5.30
C GLY A 288 0.56 -8.24 -5.96
N THR A 289 1.06 -8.84 -7.03
CA THR A 289 0.40 -9.98 -7.69
C THR A 289 1.41 -11.03 -8.15
N VAL A 290 0.88 -12.16 -8.57
CA VAL A 290 1.61 -13.20 -9.31
C VAL A 290 1.02 -13.25 -10.72
N PRO A 291 1.55 -12.50 -11.72
CA PRO A 291 0.90 -12.34 -13.02
C PRO A 291 0.62 -13.66 -13.77
N ILE A 292 1.40 -14.71 -13.47
CA ILE A 292 1.21 -16.02 -14.10
C ILE A 292 -0.14 -16.66 -13.73
N TYR A 293 -0.75 -16.33 -12.58
CA TYR A 293 -2.05 -16.87 -12.19
C TYR A 293 -3.17 -16.39 -13.12
N GLN A 294 -3.21 -15.09 -13.40
CA GLN A 294 -4.17 -14.56 -14.38
C GLN A 294 -3.84 -15.00 -15.80
N ALA A 295 -2.56 -15.08 -16.17
CA ALA A 295 -2.17 -15.59 -17.48
C ALA A 295 -2.64 -17.04 -17.70
N LEU A 296 -2.61 -17.87 -16.64
CA LEU A 296 -3.08 -19.25 -16.67
C LEU A 296 -4.61 -19.32 -16.83
N GLU A 297 -5.36 -18.43 -16.18
CA GLU A 297 -6.81 -18.30 -16.39
C GLU A 297 -7.16 -17.91 -17.83
N LYS A 298 -6.38 -17.03 -18.47
CA LYS A 298 -6.57 -16.65 -19.89
C LYS A 298 -6.44 -17.82 -20.87
N VAL A 299 -5.79 -18.91 -20.44
CA VAL A 299 -5.64 -20.16 -21.22
C VAL A 299 -6.44 -21.32 -20.63
N ASN A 300 -7.48 -21.04 -19.84
CA ASN A 300 -8.38 -22.03 -19.23
C ASN A 300 -7.64 -23.08 -18.40
N GLY A 301 -6.59 -22.68 -17.67
CA GLY A 301 -5.84 -23.58 -16.79
C GLY A 301 -4.79 -24.46 -17.48
N LYS A 302 -4.62 -24.38 -18.80
CA LYS A 302 -3.66 -25.19 -19.56
C LYS A 302 -2.29 -24.55 -19.59
N ALA A 303 -1.37 -25.04 -18.77
CA ALA A 303 -0.03 -24.45 -18.63
C ALA A 303 0.77 -24.49 -19.94
N GLU A 304 0.56 -25.51 -20.78
CA GLU A 304 1.20 -25.67 -22.10
C GLU A 304 0.80 -24.62 -23.12
N ASP A 305 -0.36 -23.97 -22.93
CA ASP A 305 -0.87 -22.92 -23.82
C ASP A 305 -0.35 -21.52 -23.43
N LEU A 306 0.41 -21.41 -22.33
CA LEU A 306 1.03 -20.15 -21.92
C LEU A 306 2.09 -19.71 -22.94
N SER A 307 2.01 -18.44 -23.34
CA SER A 307 2.97 -17.81 -24.23
C SER A 307 3.44 -16.46 -23.70
N TRP A 308 4.52 -15.95 -24.28
CA TRP A 308 5.01 -14.60 -23.98
C TRP A 308 3.95 -13.54 -24.27
N GLU A 309 3.17 -13.69 -25.34
CA GLU A 309 2.17 -12.73 -25.75
C GLU A 309 1.07 -12.56 -24.68
N ILE A 310 0.62 -13.69 -24.10
CA ILE A 310 -0.39 -13.72 -23.03
C ILE A 310 0.19 -13.13 -21.74
N PHE A 311 1.42 -13.51 -21.39
CA PHE A 311 2.08 -12.99 -20.20
C PHE A 311 2.34 -11.48 -20.30
N ARG A 312 2.83 -10.99 -21.46
CA ARG A 312 3.05 -9.57 -21.76
C ARG A 312 1.76 -8.77 -21.64
N ASP A 313 0.67 -9.25 -22.23
CA ASP A 313 -0.64 -8.58 -22.13
C ASP A 313 -1.09 -8.46 -20.67
N THR A 314 -0.87 -9.52 -19.89
CA THR A 314 -1.19 -9.57 -18.45
C THR A 314 -0.35 -8.60 -17.63
N LEU A 315 0.95 -8.47 -17.93
CA LEU A 315 1.82 -7.47 -17.30
C LEU A 315 1.37 -6.04 -17.59
N ILE A 316 1.02 -5.74 -18.84
CA ILE A 316 0.54 -4.41 -19.25
C ILE A 316 -0.77 -4.08 -18.54
N GLU A 317 -1.72 -5.02 -18.55
CA GLU A 317 -3.01 -4.88 -17.88
C GLU A 317 -2.84 -4.52 -16.39
N GLN A 318 -2.05 -5.30 -15.65
CA GLN A 318 -1.86 -5.09 -14.21
C GLN A 318 -1.06 -3.83 -13.91
N ALA A 319 -0.09 -3.48 -14.76
CA ALA A 319 0.67 -2.25 -14.62
C ALA A 319 -0.19 -0.99 -14.85
N GLU A 320 -1.15 -1.07 -15.77
CA GLU A 320 -2.14 -0.01 -16.04
C GLU A 320 -3.15 0.14 -14.90
N GLN A 321 -3.55 -0.96 -14.25
CA GLN A 321 -4.43 -0.91 -13.07
C GLN A 321 -3.74 -0.27 -11.86
N GLY A 322 -2.41 -0.47 -11.71
CA GLY A 322 -1.63 0.08 -10.60
C GLY A 322 -0.95 -0.94 -9.69
N VAL A 323 -0.81 -2.21 -10.10
CA VAL A 323 -0.04 -3.18 -9.30
C VAL A 323 1.40 -2.67 -9.09
N ASP A 324 1.86 -2.66 -7.84
CA ASP A 324 3.12 -2.04 -7.44
C ASP A 324 4.33 -2.97 -7.61
N TYR A 325 4.12 -4.27 -7.49
CA TYR A 325 5.17 -5.27 -7.69
C TYR A 325 4.63 -6.60 -8.22
N PHE A 326 5.48 -7.29 -8.98
CA PHE A 326 5.17 -8.60 -9.56
C PHE A 326 6.12 -9.66 -9.01
N THR A 327 5.54 -10.75 -8.52
CA THR A 327 6.29 -11.99 -8.29
C THR A 327 6.36 -12.77 -9.61
N ILE A 328 7.56 -12.82 -10.19
CA ILE A 328 7.84 -13.52 -11.46
C ILE A 328 8.85 -14.64 -11.21
N HIS A 329 8.46 -15.88 -11.47
CA HIS A 329 9.26 -17.07 -11.24
C HIS A 329 10.32 -17.34 -12.33
N ALA A 330 11.08 -16.32 -12.73
CA ALA A 330 12.08 -16.43 -13.81
C ALA A 330 13.35 -17.23 -13.43
N GLY A 331 13.43 -17.70 -12.19
CA GLY A 331 14.53 -18.54 -11.69
C GLY A 331 14.31 -20.05 -11.87
N VAL A 332 13.10 -20.48 -12.26
CA VAL A 332 12.81 -21.88 -12.57
C VAL A 332 13.32 -22.16 -13.99
N ARG A 333 14.44 -22.88 -14.07
CA ARG A 333 15.12 -23.24 -15.33
C ARG A 333 14.93 -24.71 -15.66
#